data_AF-A0A6P9C137-F1
#
_entry.id   AF-A0A6P9C137-F1
#
_cell.length_a   1.000
_cell.length_b   1.000
_cell.length_c   1.000
_cell.angle_alpha   90.00
_cell.angle_beta   90.00
_cell.angle_gamma   90.00
#
_symmetry.space_group_name_H-M   'P 1'
#
loop_
_entity.id
_entity.type
_entity.pdbx_description
1 polymer ?
#
loop_
_entity_poly.entity_id
_entity_poly.type
_entity_poly.pdbx_seq_one_letter_code
_entity_poly.pdbx_strand_id
1 'polypeptide(L)'
;MFLFTTVMCVFYTVTNAASSSSGTCYVPSDRQWLVKGLQTQLENSAACPQNKPDPSVLIALNLAEDHNLSVLTQLVRQIKETAGTEMTSGKVALYVLALRSACQNPADVRTPEKHVNLVQVLEEKTKEEIKYINTTGTPKTTYYQLALDTLALCVEKSPELEITATILAKAALNNSFKFDGRFSVDTGAVASLALFCVYEGRILSQQSKITGTIQAALTLITEQILNEQQTNGLLGNIYSTGLAMQALNVTSEFYSPNAWNCPKTLNEVLSKIIEGAFSTPAAASQILPSLVGKTYLDVRGLICSSETETVHYTVINNLVGPHFKYSTTVKVPKGSVLLVVLEAAQQLNAKEFSFQTEETSWGPMVTSINGLKGSTNEKTYWQFLSGKTPLEQGVGSYKPRDNELIVAIFSRY
;
A
#
# COMPACT_ATOMS: atom_id res chain seq x y z
N MET A 1 -35.53 10.83 -59.49
CA MET A 1 -34.87 12.08 -59.06
C MET A 1 -35.06 12.20 -57.55
N PHE A 2 -34.18 11.58 -56.78
CA PHE A 2 -34.17 11.64 -55.31
C PHE A 2 -32.85 12.28 -54.90
N LEU A 3 -32.91 13.51 -54.37
CA LEU A 3 -31.76 14.18 -53.77
C LEU A 3 -31.53 13.60 -52.38
N PHE A 4 -30.37 12.98 -52.19
CA PHE A 4 -29.83 12.65 -50.87
C PHE A 4 -29.22 13.91 -50.25
N THR A 5 -29.79 14.39 -49.14
CA THR A 5 -29.18 15.39 -48.27
C THR A 5 -28.28 14.69 -47.25
N THR A 6 -26.96 14.76 -47.47
CA THR A 6 -25.95 14.39 -46.48
C THR A 6 -25.92 15.42 -45.36
N VAL A 7 -26.40 15.03 -44.17
CA VAL A 7 -26.20 15.78 -42.92
C VAL A 7 -24.81 15.44 -42.39
N MET A 8 -23.87 16.39 -42.47
CA MET A 8 -22.60 16.30 -41.76
C MET A 8 -22.83 16.63 -40.28
N CYS A 9 -22.81 15.61 -39.42
CA CYS A 9 -22.65 15.80 -37.98
C CYS A 9 -21.19 16.12 -37.67
N VAL A 10 -20.91 17.40 -37.40
CA VAL A 10 -19.63 17.84 -36.84
C VAL A 10 -19.60 17.42 -35.36
N PHE A 11 -18.88 16.34 -35.06
CA PHE A 11 -18.54 15.99 -33.69
C PHE A 11 -17.47 16.96 -33.19
N TYR A 12 -17.88 17.98 -32.43
CA TYR A 12 -16.96 18.71 -31.57
C TYR A 12 -16.49 17.78 -30.46
N THR A 13 -15.28 17.26 -30.57
CA THR A 13 -14.58 16.67 -29.43
C THR A 13 -14.22 17.81 -28.49
N VAL A 14 -14.99 17.99 -27.43
CA VAL A 14 -14.56 18.76 -26.26
C VAL A 14 -13.44 17.93 -25.63
N THR A 15 -12.20 18.23 -26.01
CA THR A 15 -11.04 17.83 -25.21
C THR A 15 -11.16 18.60 -23.89
N ASN A 16 -11.64 17.92 -22.85
CA ASN A 16 -11.40 18.36 -21.49
C ASN A 16 -9.89 18.40 -21.29
N ALA A 17 -9.28 19.56 -21.49
CA ALA A 17 -7.99 19.84 -20.90
C ALA A 17 -8.21 19.69 -19.40
N ALA A 18 -7.68 18.60 -18.83
CA ALA A 18 -7.56 18.48 -17.39
C ALA A 18 -6.87 19.76 -16.90
N SER A 19 -7.59 20.56 -16.12
CA SER A 19 -7.00 21.68 -15.42
C SER A 19 -5.87 21.13 -14.58
N SER A 20 -4.62 21.35 -15.00
CA SER A 20 -3.44 21.03 -14.19
C SER A 20 -3.62 21.78 -12.88
N SER A 21 -3.84 21.04 -11.78
CA SER A 21 -3.85 21.68 -10.46
C SER A 21 -2.51 22.37 -10.28
N SER A 22 -2.52 23.62 -9.84
CA SER A 22 -1.30 24.29 -9.44
C SER A 22 -0.65 23.48 -8.32
N GLY A 23 0.49 22.82 -8.61
CA GLY A 23 1.23 22.03 -7.63
C GLY A 23 1.56 20.60 -8.04
N THR A 24 1.00 20.08 -9.15
CA THR A 24 1.35 18.73 -9.65
C THR A 24 2.40 18.78 -10.75
N CYS A 25 3.38 17.88 -10.66
CA CYS A 25 4.32 17.60 -11.74
C CYS A 25 4.57 16.10 -11.85
N TYR A 26 4.93 15.65 -13.05
CA TYR A 26 5.04 14.23 -13.38
C TYR A 26 6.41 13.93 -13.97
N VAL A 27 6.92 12.71 -13.70
CA VAL A 27 8.15 12.24 -14.33
C VAL A 27 7.97 12.17 -15.85
N PRO A 28 8.85 12.83 -16.64
CA PRO A 28 8.81 12.76 -18.10
C PRO A 28 8.92 11.33 -18.63
N SER A 29 8.26 11.04 -19.75
CA SER A 29 8.21 9.68 -20.34
C SER A 29 9.59 9.08 -20.64
N ASP A 30 10.56 9.91 -21.06
CA ASP A 30 11.95 9.51 -21.34
C ASP A 30 12.76 9.22 -20.07
N ARG A 31 12.23 9.52 -18.87
CA ARG A 31 12.86 9.29 -17.57
C ARG A 31 12.10 8.29 -16.69
N GLN A 32 11.03 7.68 -17.20
CA GLN A 32 10.24 6.67 -16.48
C GLN A 32 11.07 5.45 -16.05
N TRP A 33 12.18 5.17 -16.73
CA TRP A 33 13.11 4.11 -16.35
C TRP A 33 13.71 4.31 -14.94
N LEU A 34 13.83 5.56 -14.45
CA LEU A 34 14.29 5.84 -13.09
C LEU A 34 13.26 5.37 -12.05
N VAL A 35 11.97 5.59 -12.33
CA VAL A 35 10.87 5.13 -11.49
C VAL A 35 10.81 3.61 -11.49
N LYS A 36 10.92 2.98 -12.66
CA LYS A 36 10.95 1.52 -12.77
C LYS A 36 12.17 0.91 -12.06
N GLY A 37 13.33 1.57 -12.13
CA GLY A 37 14.52 1.18 -11.39
C GLY A 37 14.30 1.15 -9.88
N LEU A 38 13.67 2.19 -9.32
CA LEU A 38 13.30 2.21 -7.90
C LEU A 38 12.28 1.13 -7.54
N GLN A 39 11.25 0.92 -8.38
CA GLN A 39 10.29 -0.16 -8.18
C GLN A 39 10.98 -1.53 -8.12
N THR A 40 11.83 -1.84 -9.10
CA THR A 40 12.58 -3.11 -9.13
C THR A 40 13.51 -3.26 -7.92
N GLN A 41 14.14 -2.17 -7.45
CA GLN A 41 14.94 -2.21 -6.22
C GLN A 41 14.08 -2.58 -4.99
N LEU A 42 12.88 -2.00 -4.88
CA LEU A 42 11.93 -2.31 -3.81
C LEU A 42 11.42 -3.75 -3.89
N GLU A 43 11.09 -4.23 -5.09
CA GLU A 43 10.69 -5.62 -5.33
C GLU A 43 11.80 -6.60 -4.93
N ASN A 44 13.05 -6.34 -5.33
CA ASN A 44 14.19 -7.16 -4.96
C ASN A 44 14.43 -7.17 -3.44
N SER A 45 14.26 -6.02 -2.78
CA SER A 45 14.36 -5.94 -1.33
C SER A 45 13.26 -6.74 -0.63
N ALA A 46 12.03 -6.72 -1.15
CA ALA A 46 10.89 -7.44 -0.61
C ALA A 46 10.98 -8.95 -0.85
N ALA A 47 11.59 -9.37 -1.96
CA ALA A 47 11.82 -10.78 -2.28
C ALA A 47 12.92 -11.42 -1.42
N CYS A 48 13.77 -10.63 -0.75
CA CYS A 48 14.88 -11.14 0.05
C CYS A 48 14.39 -11.74 1.37
N PRO A 49 14.53 -13.06 1.61
CA PRO A 49 13.96 -13.71 2.80
C PRO A 49 14.59 -13.28 4.14
N GLN A 50 15.78 -12.68 4.09
CA GLN A 50 16.50 -12.20 5.28
C GLN A 50 15.98 -10.84 5.77
N ASN A 51 15.29 -10.10 4.91
CA ASN A 51 14.76 -8.79 5.25
C ASN A 51 13.47 -8.94 6.05
N LYS A 52 13.33 -8.12 7.09
CA LYS A 52 12.03 -7.99 7.79
C LYS A 52 11.02 -7.32 6.85
N PRO A 53 9.74 -7.71 6.90
CA PRO A 53 8.73 -7.09 6.06
C PRO A 53 8.61 -5.60 6.39
N ASP A 54 8.69 -4.77 5.35
CA ASP A 54 8.52 -3.33 5.47
C ASP A 54 7.19 -2.87 4.86
N PRO A 55 6.21 -2.46 5.68
CA PRO A 55 4.92 -1.97 5.18
C PRO A 55 5.04 -0.75 4.27
N SER A 56 6.04 0.11 4.46
CA SER A 56 6.24 1.28 3.59
C SER A 56 6.57 0.86 2.15
N VAL A 57 7.32 -0.23 1.99
CA VAL A 57 7.61 -0.82 0.68
C VAL A 57 6.34 -1.34 0.01
N LEU A 58 5.47 -2.03 0.76
CA LEU A 58 4.19 -2.50 0.24
C LEU A 58 3.28 -1.34 -0.20
N ILE A 59 3.17 -0.29 0.62
CA ILE A 59 2.40 0.92 0.27
C ILE A 59 2.92 1.53 -1.04
N ALA A 60 4.24 1.71 -1.14
CA ALA A 60 4.86 2.35 -2.30
C ALA A 60 4.65 1.53 -3.59
N LEU A 61 4.83 0.21 -3.55
CA LEU A 61 4.63 -0.66 -4.70
C LEU A 61 3.17 -0.75 -5.14
N ASN A 62 2.22 -0.80 -4.20
CA ASN A 62 0.80 -0.80 -4.54
C ASN A 62 0.35 0.52 -5.17
N LEU A 63 0.90 1.66 -4.74
CA LEU A 63 0.59 2.97 -5.32
C LEU A 63 1.22 3.17 -6.71
N ALA A 64 2.35 2.53 -7.00
CA ALA A 64 3.12 2.77 -8.21
C ALA A 64 2.69 1.94 -9.45
N GLU A 65 1.67 1.09 -9.31
CA GLU A 65 1.14 0.20 -10.36
C GLU A 65 2.23 -0.71 -11.00
N ASP A 66 1.87 -1.62 -11.92
CA ASP A 66 2.79 -2.50 -12.68
C ASP A 66 3.87 -3.24 -11.85
N HIS A 67 3.41 -3.98 -10.82
CA HIS A 67 4.26 -4.67 -9.84
C HIS A 67 4.28 -6.19 -10.01
N ASN A 68 5.35 -6.82 -9.51
CA ASN A 68 5.44 -8.26 -9.40
C ASN A 68 4.49 -8.79 -8.31
N LEU A 69 3.35 -9.34 -8.75
CA LEU A 69 2.30 -9.86 -7.87
C LEU A 69 2.76 -11.00 -6.96
N SER A 70 3.74 -11.80 -7.38
CA SER A 70 4.30 -12.85 -6.53
C SER A 70 5.00 -12.25 -5.31
N VAL A 71 5.83 -11.22 -5.54
CA VAL A 71 6.56 -10.51 -4.48
C VAL A 71 5.59 -9.81 -3.54
N LEU A 72 4.55 -9.14 -4.08
CA LEU A 72 3.55 -8.50 -3.25
C LEU A 72 2.73 -9.48 -2.42
N THR A 73 2.32 -10.61 -3.00
CA THR A 73 1.59 -11.66 -2.27
C THR A 73 2.42 -12.17 -1.11
N GLN A 74 3.72 -12.42 -1.34
CA GLN A 74 4.65 -12.82 -0.28
C GLN A 74 4.82 -11.74 0.79
N LEU A 75 5.00 -10.48 0.41
CA LEU A 75 5.17 -9.37 1.34
C LEU A 75 3.90 -9.16 2.19
N VAL A 76 2.72 -9.26 1.59
CA VAL A 76 1.44 -9.23 2.31
C VAL A 76 1.36 -10.37 3.32
N ARG A 77 1.73 -11.61 2.92
CA ARG A 77 1.76 -12.76 3.82
C ARG A 77 2.69 -12.50 5.01
N GLN A 78 3.91 -12.05 4.77
CA GLN A 78 4.88 -11.73 5.84
C GLN A 78 4.35 -10.63 6.79
N ILE A 79 3.75 -9.56 6.24
CA ILE A 79 3.12 -8.50 7.04
C ILE A 79 1.98 -9.06 7.89
N LYS A 80 1.16 -9.96 7.35
CA LYS A 80 0.12 -10.65 8.12
C LYS A 80 0.74 -11.53 9.21
N GLU A 81 1.82 -12.26 8.94
CA GLU A 81 2.56 -13.13 9.89
C GLU A 81 3.28 -12.36 11.00
N THR A 82 3.65 -11.09 10.80
CA THR A 82 4.24 -10.23 11.85
C THR A 82 3.23 -9.24 12.48
N ALA A 83 2.02 -9.13 11.95
CA ALA A 83 0.95 -8.30 12.55
C ALA A 83 0.68 -8.64 14.03
N GLY A 84 0.56 -7.64 14.89
CA GLY A 84 0.26 -7.87 16.32
C GLY A 84 1.44 -8.32 17.19
N THR A 85 2.67 -8.39 16.67
CA THR A 85 3.87 -8.39 17.53
C THR A 85 4.01 -7.04 18.23
N GLU A 86 4.83 -6.96 19.29
CA GLU A 86 5.10 -5.68 19.96
C GLU A 86 5.67 -4.66 18.95
N MET A 87 5.00 -3.52 18.82
CA MET A 87 5.37 -2.46 17.89
C MET A 87 4.86 -1.09 18.37
N THR A 88 5.47 -0.02 17.90
CA THR A 88 5.04 1.36 18.17
C THR A 88 3.73 1.67 17.44
N SER A 89 3.02 2.73 17.87
CA SER A 89 1.77 3.15 17.22
C SER A 89 1.97 3.41 15.72
N GLY A 90 2.98 4.20 15.36
CA GLY A 90 3.27 4.53 13.98
C GLY A 90 3.63 3.32 13.12
N LYS A 91 4.21 2.26 13.69
CA LYS A 91 4.43 1.01 12.95
C LYS A 91 3.11 0.26 12.74
N VAL A 92 2.20 0.21 13.72
CA VAL A 92 0.84 -0.32 13.50
C VAL A 92 0.13 0.46 12.39
N ALA A 93 0.20 1.79 12.43
CA ALA A 93 -0.41 2.65 11.41
C ALA A 93 0.09 2.31 10.00
N LEU A 94 1.40 2.10 9.83
CA LEU A 94 1.98 1.65 8.57
C LEU A 94 1.48 0.25 8.15
N TYR A 95 1.31 -0.70 9.09
CA TYR A 95 0.71 -2.00 8.78
C TYR A 95 -0.74 -1.87 8.31
N VAL A 96 -1.54 -1.02 8.96
CA VAL A 96 -2.93 -0.74 8.58
C VAL A 96 -2.98 -0.18 7.15
N LEU A 97 -2.20 0.86 6.86
CA LEU A 97 -2.13 1.48 5.53
C LEU A 97 -1.63 0.48 4.46
N ALA A 98 -0.63 -0.34 4.78
CA ALA A 98 -0.08 -1.32 3.86
C ALA A 98 -1.09 -2.42 3.51
N LEU A 99 -1.78 -2.97 4.51
CA LEU A 99 -2.84 -3.96 4.28
C LEU A 99 -4.00 -3.38 3.49
N ARG A 100 -4.42 -2.14 3.79
CA ARG A 100 -5.41 -1.44 2.97
C ARG A 100 -4.96 -1.26 1.53
N SER A 101 -3.70 -0.87 1.32
CA SER A 101 -3.15 -0.71 -0.04
C SER A 101 -3.14 -2.03 -0.83
N ALA A 102 -3.07 -3.16 -0.14
CA ALA A 102 -3.13 -4.51 -0.70
C ALA A 102 -4.54 -5.13 -0.65
N CYS A 103 -5.58 -4.32 -0.46
CA CYS A 103 -6.97 -4.77 -0.42
C CYS A 103 -7.28 -5.81 0.67
N GLN A 104 -6.48 -5.85 1.72
CA GLN A 104 -6.71 -6.68 2.90
C GLN A 104 -7.50 -5.90 3.95
N ASN A 105 -8.29 -6.59 4.77
CA ASN A 105 -8.98 -5.99 5.90
C ASN A 105 -8.05 -5.92 7.13
N PRO A 106 -7.51 -4.75 7.52
CA PRO A 106 -6.66 -4.62 8.70
C PRO A 106 -7.41 -4.87 10.02
N ALA A 107 -8.74 -4.81 10.04
CA ALA A 107 -9.53 -5.16 11.22
C ALA A 107 -9.73 -6.68 11.40
N ASP A 108 -9.36 -7.49 10.39
CA ASP A 108 -9.55 -8.94 10.38
C ASP A 108 -8.32 -9.65 9.79
N VAL A 109 -7.15 -9.44 10.40
CA VAL A 109 -5.90 -10.07 9.96
C VAL A 109 -5.86 -11.50 10.45
N ARG A 110 -5.96 -12.45 9.52
CA ARG A 110 -5.93 -13.90 9.80
C ARG A 110 -4.69 -14.57 9.20
N THR A 111 -4.01 -15.36 10.02
CA THR A 111 -3.04 -16.40 9.62
C THR A 111 -3.41 -17.71 10.34
N PRO A 112 -2.78 -18.86 9.98
CA PRO A 112 -3.04 -20.11 10.69
C PRO A 112 -2.78 -20.05 12.20
N GLU A 113 -1.79 -19.28 12.66
CA GLU A 113 -1.47 -19.20 14.10
C GLU A 113 -2.16 -18.05 14.85
N LYS A 114 -2.74 -17.06 14.15
CA LYS A 114 -3.27 -15.86 14.82
C LYS A 114 -4.39 -15.14 14.10
N HIS A 115 -5.18 -14.43 14.91
CA HIS A 115 -6.19 -13.50 14.48
C HIS A 115 -5.98 -12.17 15.22
N VAL A 116 -5.84 -11.07 14.48
CA VAL A 116 -5.53 -9.75 15.04
C VAL A 116 -6.39 -8.68 14.37
N ASN A 117 -7.00 -7.81 15.18
CA ASN A 117 -7.62 -6.58 14.72
C ASN A 117 -6.62 -5.42 14.87
N LEU A 118 -5.89 -5.08 13.80
CA LEU A 118 -4.87 -4.03 13.87
C LEU A 118 -5.46 -2.64 14.03
N VAL A 119 -6.70 -2.41 13.60
CA VAL A 119 -7.38 -1.12 13.77
C VAL A 119 -7.63 -0.88 15.25
N GLN A 120 -8.13 -1.88 15.98
CA GLN A 120 -8.29 -1.80 17.43
C GLN A 120 -6.94 -1.61 18.15
N VAL A 121 -5.90 -2.33 17.75
CA VAL A 121 -4.55 -2.16 18.33
C VAL A 121 -4.04 -0.74 18.09
N LEU A 122 -4.30 -0.15 16.91
CA LEU A 122 -3.93 1.23 16.60
C LEU A 122 -4.70 2.22 17.48
N GLU A 123 -6.00 2.03 17.66
CA GLU A 123 -6.83 2.87 18.54
C GLU A 123 -6.32 2.85 19.99
N GLU A 124 -6.00 1.67 20.52
CA GLU A 124 -5.46 1.50 21.87
C GLU A 124 -4.10 2.21 22.04
N LYS A 125 -3.18 2.01 21.09
CA LYS A 125 -1.86 2.67 21.12
C LYS A 125 -1.95 4.19 20.93
N THR A 126 -2.87 4.66 20.10
CA THR A 126 -3.11 6.09 19.93
C THR A 126 -3.65 6.72 21.22
N LYS A 127 -4.51 6.02 21.95
CA LYS A 127 -4.95 6.45 23.30
C LYS A 127 -3.79 6.53 24.29
N GLU A 128 -2.84 5.59 24.23
CA GLU A 128 -1.62 5.66 25.05
C GLU A 128 -0.78 6.91 24.72
N GLU A 129 -0.59 7.21 23.43
CA GLU A 129 0.12 8.42 22.98
C GLU A 129 -0.57 9.67 23.53
N ILE A 130 -1.89 9.77 23.37
CA ILE A 130 -2.70 10.90 23.86
C ILE A 130 -2.58 11.05 25.38
N LYS A 131 -2.68 9.94 26.12
CA LYS A 131 -2.52 9.96 27.58
C LYS A 131 -1.14 10.47 27.96
N TYR A 132 -0.09 10.04 27.27
CA TYR A 132 1.27 10.47 27.52
C TYR A 132 1.48 11.96 27.20
N ILE A 133 0.90 12.47 26.10
CA ILE A 133 0.90 13.91 25.75
C ILE A 133 0.23 14.72 26.85
N ASN A 134 -0.92 14.29 27.35
CA ASN A 134 -1.63 15.00 28.42
C ASN A 134 -0.81 15.08 29.72
N THR A 135 0.08 14.12 29.96
CA THR A 135 0.95 14.10 31.15
C THR A 135 2.29 14.80 30.97
N THR A 136 2.88 14.75 29.78
CA THR A 136 4.28 15.18 29.54
C THR A 136 4.42 16.36 28.58
N GLY A 137 3.37 16.68 27.82
CA GLY A 137 3.37 17.68 26.76
C GLY A 137 3.87 17.19 25.40
N THR A 138 4.37 15.96 25.31
CA THR A 138 4.92 15.37 24.07
C THR A 138 4.44 13.93 23.86
N PRO A 139 4.43 13.39 22.63
CA PRO A 139 4.12 11.99 22.37
C PRO A 139 5.10 11.04 23.08
N LYS A 140 4.64 9.84 23.41
CA LYS A 140 5.48 8.72 23.89
C LYS A 140 6.47 8.29 22.82
N THR A 141 6.06 8.40 21.55
CA THR A 141 6.93 8.23 20.39
C THR A 141 7.38 9.57 19.80
N THR A 142 6.73 10.03 18.72
CA THR A 142 7.03 11.28 18.02
C THR A 142 5.76 11.82 17.36
N TYR A 143 5.74 13.11 17.02
CA TYR A 143 4.63 13.67 16.24
C TYR A 143 4.54 13.07 14.83
N TYR A 144 5.64 12.58 14.25
CA TYR A 144 5.62 11.85 12.98
C TYR A 144 4.79 10.56 13.10
N GLN A 145 4.97 9.81 14.18
CA GLN A 145 4.19 8.59 14.43
C GLN A 145 2.73 8.91 14.78
N LEU A 146 2.46 9.93 15.60
CA LEU A 146 1.09 10.38 15.87
C LEU A 146 0.37 10.84 14.58
N ALA A 147 1.10 11.44 13.64
CA ALA A 147 0.57 11.81 12.34
C ALA A 147 0.24 10.58 11.48
N LEU A 148 1.09 9.55 11.48
CA LEU A 148 0.78 8.26 10.85
C LEU A 148 -0.46 7.62 11.49
N ASP A 149 -0.56 7.64 12.81
CA ASP A 149 -1.73 7.12 13.55
C ASP A 149 -3.01 7.83 13.09
N THR A 150 -2.98 9.16 13.07
CA THR A 150 -4.12 9.99 12.63
C THR A 150 -4.50 9.69 11.18
N LEU A 151 -3.51 9.55 10.29
CA LEU A 151 -3.74 9.21 8.88
C LEU A 151 -4.39 7.83 8.72
N ALA A 152 -3.87 6.81 9.39
CA ALA A 152 -4.42 5.46 9.33
C ALA A 152 -5.83 5.40 9.92
N LEU A 153 -6.05 6.00 11.10
CA LEU A 153 -7.38 6.07 11.72
C LEU A 153 -8.41 6.79 10.83
N CYS A 154 -7.99 7.80 10.07
CA CYS A 154 -8.90 8.49 9.17
C CYS A 154 -9.27 7.64 7.94
N VAL A 155 -8.30 6.87 7.40
CA VAL A 155 -8.53 5.90 6.32
C VAL A 155 -9.52 4.82 6.78
N GLU A 156 -9.38 4.37 8.03
CA GLU A 156 -10.27 3.38 8.67
C GLU A 156 -11.61 3.94 9.14
N LYS A 157 -11.83 5.26 9.08
CA LYS A 157 -13.01 5.94 9.65
C LYS A 157 -13.25 5.60 11.12
N SER A 158 -12.16 5.53 11.89
CA SER A 158 -12.20 5.21 13.32
C SER A 158 -12.91 6.30 14.14
N PRO A 159 -13.63 5.94 15.21
CA PRO A 159 -14.21 6.91 16.15
C PRO A 159 -13.16 7.73 16.92
N GLU A 160 -11.92 7.25 17.05
CA GLU A 160 -10.84 7.96 17.77
C GLU A 160 -10.20 9.09 16.95
N LEU A 161 -10.61 9.25 15.69
CA LEU A 161 -10.04 10.19 14.76
C LEU A 161 -10.16 11.64 15.22
N GLU A 162 -11.32 12.05 15.74
CA GLU A 162 -11.59 13.45 16.06
C GLU A 162 -10.65 13.99 17.14
N ILE A 163 -10.45 13.21 18.21
CA ILE A 163 -9.61 13.59 19.34
C ILE A 163 -8.15 13.67 18.87
N THR A 164 -7.68 12.65 18.15
CA THR A 164 -6.30 12.58 17.67
C THR A 164 -5.99 13.71 16.68
N ALA A 165 -6.88 13.97 15.72
CA ALA A 165 -6.74 15.06 14.75
C ALA A 165 -6.73 16.44 15.44
N THR A 166 -7.55 16.64 16.47
CA THR A 166 -7.54 17.89 17.27
C THR A 166 -6.20 18.11 17.96
N ILE A 167 -5.63 17.06 18.56
CA ILE A 167 -4.34 17.14 19.25
C ILE A 167 -3.22 17.43 18.25
N LEU A 168 -3.21 16.73 17.11
CA LEU A 168 -2.22 16.95 16.06
C LEU A 168 -2.29 18.38 15.48
N ALA A 169 -3.49 18.88 15.20
CA ALA A 169 -3.69 20.26 14.71
C ALA A 169 -3.21 21.30 15.75
N LYS A 170 -3.51 21.10 17.04
CA LYS A 170 -3.00 21.98 18.11
C LYS A 170 -1.48 21.93 18.24
N ALA A 171 -0.87 20.76 18.10
CA ALA A 171 0.59 20.62 18.13
C ALA A 171 1.25 21.38 16.97
N ALA A 172 0.65 21.35 15.78
CA ALA A 172 1.10 22.15 14.65
C ALA A 172 1.02 23.65 14.95
N LEU A 173 -0.13 24.14 15.44
CA LEU A 173 -0.34 25.55 15.82
C LEU A 173 0.60 26.01 16.93
N ASN A 174 1.00 25.10 17.82
CA ASN A 174 1.98 25.34 18.88
C ASN A 174 3.43 25.19 18.41
N ASN A 175 3.69 25.04 17.12
CA ASN A 175 5.02 24.88 16.54
C ASN A 175 5.81 23.70 17.14
N SER A 176 5.12 22.62 17.51
CA SER A 176 5.71 21.47 18.22
C SER A 176 6.42 20.47 17.30
N PHE A 177 6.32 20.60 15.97
CA PHE A 177 7.00 19.74 15.00
C PHE A 177 8.46 20.15 14.80
N LYS A 178 9.21 20.22 15.90
CA LYS A 178 10.60 20.65 15.90
C LYS A 178 11.54 19.57 16.42
N PHE A 179 12.71 19.47 15.79
CA PHE A 179 13.84 18.68 16.25
C PHE A 179 15.08 19.58 16.25
N ASP A 180 15.80 19.66 17.37
CA ASP A 180 16.91 20.60 17.57
C ASP A 180 16.59 22.05 17.19
N GLY A 181 15.37 22.50 17.53
CA GLY A 181 14.88 23.85 17.28
C GLY A 181 14.46 24.14 15.83
N ARG A 182 14.64 23.19 14.90
CA ARG A 182 14.28 23.31 13.48
C ARG A 182 13.00 22.55 13.17
N PHE A 183 12.22 23.04 12.21
CA PHE A 183 11.01 22.36 11.76
C PHE A 183 11.36 21.02 11.08
N SER A 184 10.64 19.97 11.43
CA SER A 184 10.77 18.66 10.79
C SER A 184 9.82 18.57 9.59
N VAL A 185 10.38 18.68 8.38
CA VAL A 185 9.63 18.57 7.13
C VAL A 185 8.92 17.22 7.02
N ASP A 186 9.55 16.12 7.42
CA ASP A 186 8.92 14.79 7.45
C ASP A 186 7.67 14.76 8.33
N THR A 187 7.77 15.31 9.55
CA THR A 187 6.65 15.37 10.50
C THR A 187 5.53 16.25 9.95
N GLY A 188 5.87 17.44 9.46
CA GLY A 188 4.92 18.34 8.84
C GLY A 188 4.20 17.71 7.65
N ALA A 189 4.93 17.03 6.77
CA ALA A 189 4.36 16.41 5.58
C ALA A 189 3.33 15.32 5.92
N VAL A 190 3.68 14.39 6.82
CA VAL A 190 2.72 13.36 7.23
C VAL A 190 1.55 13.95 8.02
N ALA A 191 1.79 14.99 8.83
CA ALA A 191 0.72 15.69 9.52
C ALA A 191 -0.23 16.40 8.54
N SER A 192 0.29 17.01 7.47
CA SER A 192 -0.52 17.59 6.40
C SER A 192 -1.39 16.54 5.72
N LEU A 193 -0.84 15.38 5.35
CA LEU A 193 -1.62 14.27 4.79
C LEU A 193 -2.73 13.82 5.75
N ALA A 194 -2.39 13.61 7.02
CA ALA A 194 -3.32 13.17 8.06
C ALA A 194 -4.46 14.19 8.29
N LEU A 195 -4.13 15.47 8.42
CA LEU A 195 -5.11 16.52 8.67
C LEU A 195 -5.96 16.82 7.42
N PHE A 196 -5.36 16.76 6.23
CA PHE A 196 -6.09 16.94 4.98
C PHE A 196 -7.11 15.83 4.75
N CYS A 197 -6.80 14.58 5.11
CA CYS A 197 -7.79 13.53 5.14
C CYS A 197 -9.05 13.90 5.94
N VAL A 198 -8.85 14.42 7.14
CA VAL A 198 -9.94 14.76 8.06
C VAL A 198 -10.72 15.95 7.51
N TYR A 199 -10.02 16.91 6.92
CA TYR A 199 -10.61 18.07 6.25
C TYR A 199 -11.53 17.65 5.09
N GLU A 200 -11.02 16.82 4.18
CA GLU A 200 -11.77 16.33 3.01
C GLU A 200 -12.96 15.46 3.41
N GLY A 201 -12.77 14.53 4.36
CA GLY A 201 -13.81 13.60 4.82
C GLY A 201 -14.97 14.26 5.59
N ARG A 202 -14.83 15.52 6.02
CA ARG A 202 -15.81 16.26 6.84
C ARG A 202 -16.60 17.31 6.08
N ILE A 203 -16.48 17.38 4.75
CA ILE A 203 -17.34 18.23 3.91
C ILE A 203 -18.83 17.83 4.06
N LEU A 204 -19.15 16.67 4.65
CA LEU A 204 -20.51 16.24 4.95
C LEU A 204 -20.75 16.13 6.47
N SER A 205 -21.49 17.11 6.99
CA SER A 205 -22.18 17.18 8.30
C SER A 205 -21.40 17.63 9.56
N GLN A 206 -21.81 18.82 10.04
CA GLN A 206 -21.76 19.34 11.42
C GLN A 206 -20.46 19.14 12.23
N GLN A 207 -19.47 20.02 12.04
CA GLN A 207 -18.52 20.40 13.10
C GLN A 207 -17.67 21.62 12.65
N SER A 208 -18.22 22.82 12.79
CA SER A 208 -17.59 24.07 12.28
C SER A 208 -16.28 24.44 12.99
N LYS A 209 -16.13 24.14 14.29
CA LYS A 209 -15.00 24.62 15.10
C LYS A 209 -13.70 23.84 14.87
N ILE A 210 -13.76 22.52 14.80
CA ILE A 210 -12.58 21.69 14.53
C ILE A 210 -12.09 21.87 13.10
N THR A 211 -13.01 22.04 12.13
CA THR A 211 -12.68 22.31 10.73
C THR A 211 -11.82 23.56 10.60
N GLY A 212 -12.19 24.66 11.28
CA GLY A 212 -11.37 25.87 11.29
C GLY A 212 -9.98 25.69 11.94
N THR A 213 -9.88 24.83 12.96
CA THR A 213 -8.59 24.53 13.62
C THR A 213 -7.67 23.72 12.70
N ILE A 214 -8.23 22.72 12.00
CA ILE A 214 -7.53 21.91 11.01
C ILE A 214 -7.10 22.76 9.83
N GLN A 215 -7.97 23.63 9.32
CA GLN A 215 -7.65 24.55 8.23
C GLN A 215 -6.48 25.47 8.60
N ALA A 216 -6.50 26.08 9.79
CA ALA A 216 -5.41 26.91 10.26
C ALA A 216 -4.09 26.13 10.42
N ALA A 217 -4.17 24.89 10.92
CA ALA A 217 -3.00 24.02 11.02
C ALA A 217 -2.44 23.65 9.64
N LEU A 218 -3.28 23.29 8.67
CA LEU A 218 -2.87 22.98 7.29
C LEU A 218 -2.19 24.18 6.61
N THR A 219 -2.74 25.39 6.78
CA THR A 219 -2.10 26.63 6.30
C THR A 219 -0.70 26.79 6.89
N LEU A 220 -0.57 26.70 8.22
CA LEU A 220 0.71 26.90 8.91
C LEU A 220 1.75 25.84 8.52
N ILE A 221 1.38 24.56 8.50
CA ILE A 221 2.30 23.48 8.16
C ILE A 221 2.76 23.62 6.70
N THR A 222 1.83 23.94 5.79
CA THR A 222 2.15 24.16 4.37
C THR A 222 3.15 25.30 4.20
N GLU A 223 2.93 26.43 4.88
CA GLU A 223 3.88 27.54 4.90
C GLU A 223 5.25 27.12 5.46
N GLN A 224 5.28 26.36 6.55
CA GLN A 224 6.52 25.85 7.14
C GLN A 224 7.29 24.90 6.21
N ILE A 225 6.61 24.01 5.49
CA ILE A 225 7.24 23.14 4.49
C ILE A 225 7.86 23.97 3.36
N LEU A 226 7.14 24.99 2.86
CA LEU A 226 7.61 25.86 1.79
C LEU A 226 8.80 26.73 2.23
N ASN A 227 8.84 27.15 3.49
CA ASN A 227 9.96 27.90 4.07
C ASN A 227 11.25 27.08 4.18
N GLU A 228 11.17 25.75 4.16
CA GLU A 228 12.32 24.84 4.13
C GLU A 228 12.75 24.48 2.69
N GLN A 229 12.22 25.16 1.66
CA GLN A 229 12.64 24.97 0.28
C GLN A 229 14.06 25.50 0.05
N GLN A 230 14.94 24.64 -0.46
CA GLN A 230 16.32 24.96 -0.79
C GLN A 230 16.46 25.62 -2.18
N THR A 231 17.62 26.22 -2.43
CA THR A 231 17.94 26.86 -3.71
C THR A 231 17.96 25.89 -4.89
N ASN A 232 18.26 24.61 -4.67
CA ASN A 232 18.17 23.56 -5.70
C ASN A 232 16.75 22.99 -5.88
N GLY A 233 15.79 23.36 -5.01
CA GLY A 233 14.40 22.94 -5.08
C GLY A 233 14.03 21.78 -4.15
N LEU A 234 14.98 21.21 -3.37
CA LEU A 234 14.63 20.24 -2.33
C LEU A 234 13.81 20.88 -1.21
N LEU A 235 12.94 20.10 -0.57
CA LEU A 235 12.09 20.53 0.53
C LEU A 235 12.61 19.91 1.82
N GLY A 236 13.26 20.71 2.67
CA GLY A 236 14.02 20.21 3.83
C GLY A 236 15.34 19.60 3.42
N ASN A 237 15.37 18.31 3.10
CA ASN A 237 16.50 17.58 2.53
C ASN A 237 16.04 16.55 1.49
N ILE A 238 16.97 15.79 0.90
CA ILE A 238 16.64 14.82 -0.16
C ILE A 238 15.67 13.72 0.29
N TYR A 239 15.76 13.29 1.55
CA TYR A 239 14.94 12.21 2.11
C TYR A 239 13.54 12.69 2.54
N SER A 240 13.43 13.93 3.02
CA SER A 240 12.12 14.53 3.38
C SER A 240 11.33 15.03 2.17
N THR A 241 12.01 15.28 1.05
CA THR A 241 11.40 15.85 -0.16
C THR A 241 10.26 14.98 -0.69
N GLY A 242 10.38 13.65 -0.63
CA GLY A 242 9.33 12.76 -1.11
C GLY A 242 7.99 12.97 -0.39
N LEU A 243 8.00 12.96 0.94
CA LEU A 243 6.80 13.19 1.75
C LEU A 243 6.29 14.63 1.57
N ALA A 244 7.19 15.61 1.50
CA ALA A 244 6.82 17.01 1.30
C ALA A 244 6.09 17.23 -0.04
N MET A 245 6.53 16.56 -1.11
CA MET A 245 5.83 16.58 -2.40
C MET A 245 4.41 16.02 -2.29
N GLN A 246 4.20 14.92 -1.55
CA GLN A 246 2.86 14.38 -1.32
C GLN A 246 1.97 15.40 -0.58
N ALA A 247 2.51 16.03 0.46
CA ALA A 247 1.80 17.03 1.25
C ALA A 247 1.40 18.26 0.40
N LEU A 248 2.35 18.86 -0.32
CA LEU A 248 2.09 20.04 -1.16
C LEU A 248 1.16 19.74 -2.34
N ASN A 249 1.14 18.50 -2.83
CA ASN A 249 0.18 18.10 -3.86
C ASN A 249 -1.26 18.21 -3.35
N VAL A 250 -1.54 17.69 -2.15
CA VAL A 250 -2.90 17.70 -1.60
C VAL A 250 -3.29 19.01 -0.93
N THR A 251 -2.32 19.82 -0.47
CA THR A 251 -2.59 21.12 0.15
C THR A 251 -2.50 22.31 -0.81
N SER A 252 -2.70 22.10 -2.11
CA SER A 252 -2.61 23.15 -3.15
C SER A 252 -3.53 24.36 -2.93
N GLU A 253 -4.66 24.19 -2.21
CA GLU A 253 -5.54 25.30 -1.84
C GLU A 253 -4.98 26.22 -0.73
N PHE A 254 -3.93 25.78 -0.03
CA PHE A 254 -3.34 26.48 1.11
C PHE A 254 -2.10 27.31 0.76
N TYR A 255 -1.69 27.35 -0.51
CA TYR A 255 -0.55 28.16 -0.96
C TYR A 255 -0.75 28.71 -2.38
N SER A 256 0.00 29.77 -2.72
CA SER A 256 -0.09 30.35 -4.06
C SER A 256 0.57 29.46 -5.11
N PRO A 257 0.05 29.37 -6.35
CA PRO A 257 0.64 28.53 -7.41
C PRO A 257 2.14 28.72 -7.67
N ASN A 258 2.69 29.89 -7.35
CA ASN A 258 4.09 30.24 -7.57
C ASN A 258 4.99 29.97 -6.35
N ALA A 259 4.44 29.54 -5.22
CA ALA A 259 5.22 29.32 -3.99
C ALA A 259 6.13 28.09 -4.09
N TRP A 260 5.79 27.13 -4.95
CA TRP A 260 6.58 25.90 -5.15
C TRP A 260 6.80 25.61 -6.63
N ASN A 261 8.08 25.43 -7.01
CA ASN A 261 8.45 25.01 -8.35
C ASN A 261 8.64 23.48 -8.39
N CYS A 262 7.52 22.74 -8.52
CA CYS A 262 7.52 21.27 -8.58
C CYS A 262 8.47 20.72 -9.67
N PRO A 263 8.51 21.23 -10.91
CA PRO A 263 9.46 20.73 -11.93
C PRO A 263 10.93 20.84 -11.50
N LYS A 264 11.31 21.90 -10.77
CA LYS A 264 12.67 22.06 -10.24
C LYS A 264 12.98 21.01 -9.18
N THR A 265 12.08 20.83 -8.21
CA THR A 265 12.19 19.78 -7.18
C THR A 265 12.32 18.40 -7.82
N LEU A 266 11.45 18.10 -8.78
CA LEU A 266 11.44 16.82 -9.48
C LEU A 266 12.75 16.55 -10.22
N ASN A 267 13.27 17.54 -10.96
CA ASN A 267 14.53 17.39 -11.68
C ASN A 267 15.72 17.13 -10.74
N GLU A 268 15.76 17.82 -9.58
CA GLU A 268 16.79 17.59 -8.57
C GLU A 268 16.68 16.17 -7.97
N VAL A 269 15.47 15.73 -7.62
CA VAL A 269 15.22 14.36 -7.13
C VAL A 269 15.67 13.33 -8.17
N LEU A 270 15.30 13.49 -9.44
CA LEU A 270 15.70 12.57 -10.51
C LEU A 270 17.23 12.50 -10.68
N SER A 271 17.93 13.64 -10.54
CA SER A 271 19.40 13.66 -10.51
C SER A 271 19.95 12.85 -9.33
N LYS A 272 19.37 13.00 -8.14
CA LYS A 272 19.81 12.28 -6.94
C LYS A 272 19.49 10.78 -6.97
N ILE A 273 18.48 10.34 -7.72
CA ILE A 273 18.27 8.91 -8.00
C ILE A 273 19.44 8.35 -8.81
N ILE A 274 19.90 9.06 -9.84
CA ILE A 274 21.07 8.64 -10.65
C ILE A 274 22.33 8.56 -9.78
N GLU A 275 22.50 9.48 -8.83
CA GLU A 275 23.62 9.48 -7.87
C GLU A 275 23.50 8.40 -6.77
N GLY A 276 22.40 7.64 -6.73
CA GLY A 276 22.19 6.55 -5.77
C GLY A 276 21.70 6.98 -4.38
N ALA A 277 21.13 8.18 -4.24
CA ALA A 277 20.63 8.68 -2.96
C ALA A 277 19.51 7.79 -2.36
N PHE A 278 18.75 7.08 -3.18
CA PHE A 278 17.61 6.26 -2.76
C PHE A 278 17.93 4.76 -2.76
N SER A 279 19.17 4.38 -2.45
CA SER A 279 19.62 2.97 -2.42
C SER A 279 19.00 2.15 -1.28
N THR A 280 18.48 2.80 -0.23
CA THR A 280 17.80 2.10 0.86
C THR A 280 16.31 1.91 0.55
N PRO A 281 15.70 0.76 0.90
CA PRO A 281 14.27 0.52 0.67
C PRO A 281 13.37 1.56 1.34
N ALA A 282 13.73 1.98 2.55
CA ALA A 282 12.99 3.01 3.29
C ALA A 282 12.95 4.34 2.50
N ALA A 283 14.11 4.84 2.06
CA ALA A 283 14.18 6.08 1.29
C ALA A 283 13.45 5.97 -0.06
N ALA A 284 13.66 4.87 -0.79
CA ALA A 284 12.98 4.61 -2.06
C ALA A 284 11.45 4.55 -1.90
N SER A 285 10.96 3.90 -0.84
CA SER A 285 9.52 3.76 -0.59
C SER A 285 8.82 5.10 -0.28
N GLN A 286 9.53 6.06 0.29
CA GLN A 286 8.94 7.37 0.63
C GLN A 286 8.88 8.34 -0.56
N ILE A 287 9.81 8.23 -1.52
CA ILE A 287 9.82 9.07 -2.72
C ILE A 287 8.96 8.51 -3.86
N LEU A 288 8.88 7.19 -3.99
CA LEU A 288 8.24 6.53 -5.12
C LEU A 288 6.78 7.00 -5.35
N PRO A 289 5.89 7.10 -4.34
CA PRO A 289 4.52 7.58 -4.54
C PRO A 289 4.47 8.94 -5.24
N SER A 290 5.33 9.88 -4.82
CA SER A 290 5.36 11.24 -5.41
C SER A 290 5.78 11.22 -6.88
N LEU A 291 6.69 10.32 -7.26
CA LEU A 291 7.17 10.19 -8.65
C LEU A 291 6.09 9.65 -9.60
N VAL A 292 5.14 8.88 -9.08
CA VAL A 292 3.98 8.36 -9.82
C VAL A 292 2.73 9.23 -9.63
N GLY A 293 2.87 10.41 -9.02
CA GLY A 293 1.75 11.33 -8.80
C GLY A 293 0.72 10.83 -7.77
N LYS A 294 1.15 9.99 -6.83
CA LYS A 294 0.33 9.43 -5.74
C LYS A 294 0.82 9.91 -4.37
N THR A 295 -0.01 9.69 -3.38
CA THR A 295 0.19 10.02 -1.97
C THR A 295 -0.31 8.89 -1.09
N TYR A 296 -0.01 8.93 0.20
CA TYR A 296 -0.63 7.99 1.15
C TYR A 296 -2.16 8.12 1.27
N LEU A 297 -2.77 9.21 0.78
CA LEU A 297 -4.23 9.36 0.78
C LEU A 297 -4.89 8.51 -0.30
N ASP A 298 -4.17 8.21 -1.39
CA ASP A 298 -4.65 7.37 -2.48
C ASP A 298 -4.88 5.91 -2.05
N VAL A 299 -4.37 5.50 -0.89
CA VAL A 299 -4.66 4.20 -0.27
C VAL A 299 -6.18 3.99 -0.08
N ARG A 300 -6.98 5.05 0.11
CA ARG A 300 -8.45 4.95 0.19
C ARG A 300 -9.12 4.63 -1.14
N GLY A 301 -8.52 5.12 -2.22
CA GLY A 301 -9.09 5.13 -3.57
C GLY A 301 -8.59 3.99 -4.45
N LEU A 302 -7.66 3.16 -3.96
CA LEU A 302 -7.26 1.95 -4.66
C LEU A 302 -8.50 1.08 -4.87
N ILE A 303 -8.91 0.96 -6.13
CA ILE A 303 -10.04 0.13 -6.54
C ILE A 303 -9.60 -1.32 -6.35
N CYS A 304 -9.83 -1.80 -5.13
CA CYS A 304 -9.92 -3.21 -4.86
C CYS A 304 -11.14 -3.70 -5.62
N SER A 305 -10.91 -4.18 -6.85
CA SER A 305 -11.97 -4.70 -7.69
C SER A 305 -12.82 -5.67 -6.85
N SER A 306 -14.07 -5.29 -6.60
CA SER A 306 -15.06 -6.20 -6.03
C SER A 306 -15.44 -7.29 -7.02
N GLU A 307 -14.97 -7.19 -8.28
CA GLU A 307 -14.98 -8.31 -9.20
C GLU A 307 -14.08 -9.40 -8.62
N THR A 308 -14.74 -10.45 -8.16
CA THR A 308 -14.10 -11.69 -7.77
C THR A 308 -14.19 -12.65 -8.93
N GLU A 309 -13.16 -13.46 -9.10
CA GLU A 309 -13.22 -14.63 -9.95
C GLU A 309 -13.46 -15.86 -9.08
N THR A 310 -14.41 -16.67 -9.52
CA THR A 310 -14.78 -17.93 -8.90
C THR A 310 -13.87 -19.00 -9.45
N VAL A 311 -13.09 -19.67 -8.60
CA VAL A 311 -12.18 -20.73 -9.03
C VAL A 311 -12.59 -22.04 -8.36
N HIS A 312 -12.72 -23.09 -9.16
CA HIS A 312 -12.95 -24.44 -8.66
C HIS A 312 -11.60 -25.09 -8.40
N TYR A 313 -11.33 -25.46 -7.14
CA TYR A 313 -10.07 -26.05 -6.75
C TYR A 313 -10.26 -27.48 -6.26
N THR A 314 -9.54 -28.42 -6.89
CA THR A 314 -9.58 -29.85 -6.57
C THR A 314 -8.20 -30.35 -6.20
N VAL A 315 -8.07 -31.06 -5.08
CA VAL A 315 -6.84 -31.76 -4.67
C VAL A 315 -7.05 -33.26 -4.80
N ILE A 316 -6.13 -33.96 -5.44
CA ILE A 316 -6.24 -35.40 -5.74
C ILE A 316 -4.95 -36.11 -5.33
N ASN A 317 -5.10 -37.18 -4.54
CA ASN A 317 -4.07 -38.18 -4.34
C ASN A 317 -4.66 -39.57 -4.62
N ASN A 318 -4.15 -40.23 -5.67
CA ASN A 318 -4.46 -41.62 -6.01
C ASN A 318 -3.18 -42.48 -6.05
N LEU A 319 -2.06 -41.96 -5.53
CA LEU A 319 -0.73 -42.54 -5.75
C LEU A 319 -0.14 -43.19 -4.49
N VAL A 320 -0.21 -42.52 -3.33
CA VAL A 320 0.47 -42.97 -2.10
C VAL A 320 -0.45 -42.81 -0.88
N GLY A 321 -0.48 -43.82 0.00
CA GLY A 321 -1.26 -43.76 1.25
C GLY A 321 -2.78 -43.77 1.01
N PRO A 322 -3.60 -43.23 1.93
CA PRO A 322 -5.04 -43.18 1.72
C PRO A 322 -5.36 -42.26 0.54
N HIS A 323 -6.13 -42.78 -0.42
CA HIS A 323 -6.57 -41.98 -1.56
C HIS A 323 -7.57 -40.93 -1.10
N PHE A 324 -7.44 -39.72 -1.64
CA PHE A 324 -8.36 -38.65 -1.35
C PHE A 324 -8.61 -37.76 -2.56
N LYS A 325 -9.81 -37.20 -2.60
CA LYS A 325 -10.22 -36.19 -3.56
C LYS A 325 -11.09 -35.17 -2.85
N TYR A 326 -10.57 -33.96 -2.69
CA TYR A 326 -11.31 -32.84 -2.10
C TYR A 326 -11.56 -31.80 -3.17
N SER A 327 -12.70 -31.11 -3.09
CA SER A 327 -13.05 -30.07 -4.05
C SER A 327 -13.76 -28.95 -3.33
N THR A 328 -13.43 -27.73 -3.71
CA THR A 328 -14.04 -26.52 -3.18
C THR A 328 -14.16 -25.47 -4.26
N THR A 329 -14.98 -24.46 -3.99
CA THR A 329 -15.10 -23.27 -4.82
C THR A 329 -14.73 -22.08 -3.97
N VAL A 330 -13.77 -21.30 -4.44
CA VAL A 330 -13.32 -20.08 -3.76
C VAL A 330 -13.57 -18.88 -4.64
N LYS A 331 -13.83 -17.74 -4.02
CA LYS A 331 -13.90 -16.44 -4.70
C LYS A 331 -12.66 -15.65 -4.31
N VAL A 332 -11.87 -15.26 -5.31
CA VAL A 332 -10.66 -14.47 -5.12
C VAL A 332 -10.76 -13.18 -5.91
N PRO A 333 -10.09 -12.09 -5.51
CA PRO A 333 -10.04 -10.87 -6.31
C PRO A 333 -9.57 -11.16 -7.74
N LYS A 334 -10.17 -10.51 -8.73
CA LYS A 334 -9.77 -10.66 -10.14
C LYS A 334 -8.29 -10.38 -10.34
N GLY A 335 -7.63 -11.24 -11.11
CA GLY A 335 -6.19 -11.15 -11.37
C GLY A 335 -5.29 -11.70 -10.26
N SER A 336 -5.87 -12.27 -9.19
CA SER A 336 -5.12 -13.00 -8.16
C SER A 336 -4.32 -14.15 -8.75
N VAL A 337 -3.16 -14.43 -8.15
CA VAL A 337 -2.37 -15.61 -8.49
C VAL A 337 -2.93 -16.86 -7.83
N LEU A 338 -2.58 -18.03 -8.34
CA LEU A 338 -3.06 -19.33 -7.88
C LEU A 338 -2.75 -19.58 -6.40
N LEU A 339 -1.66 -19.03 -5.86
CA LEU A 339 -1.35 -19.10 -4.43
C LEU A 339 -2.49 -18.54 -3.57
N VAL A 340 -3.15 -17.45 -3.98
CA VAL A 340 -4.29 -16.85 -3.26
C VAL A 340 -5.51 -17.78 -3.26
N VAL A 341 -5.70 -18.56 -4.33
CA VAL A 341 -6.76 -19.59 -4.39
C VAL A 341 -6.49 -20.70 -3.37
N LEU A 342 -5.23 -21.14 -3.24
CA LEU A 342 -4.82 -22.13 -2.24
C LEU A 342 -5.03 -21.61 -0.82
N GLU A 343 -4.64 -20.36 -0.55
CA GLU A 343 -4.86 -19.70 0.75
C GLU A 343 -6.35 -19.58 1.07
N ALA A 344 -7.18 -19.19 0.11
CA ALA A 344 -8.63 -19.11 0.29
C ALA A 344 -9.25 -20.49 0.57
N ALA A 345 -8.78 -21.54 -0.12
CA ALA A 345 -9.24 -22.91 0.11
C ALA A 345 -8.84 -23.42 1.50
N GLN A 346 -7.61 -23.13 1.93
CA GLN A 346 -7.12 -23.45 3.28
C GLN A 346 -7.93 -22.73 4.36
N GLN A 347 -8.27 -21.46 4.16
CA GLN A 347 -9.11 -20.70 5.10
C GLN A 347 -10.52 -21.28 5.21
N LEU A 348 -11.08 -21.79 4.10
CA LEU A 348 -12.39 -22.41 4.09
C LEU A 348 -12.39 -23.77 4.81
N ASN A 349 -11.39 -24.62 4.55
CA ASN A 349 -11.25 -25.92 5.20
C ASN A 349 -9.78 -26.37 5.28
N ALA A 350 -9.10 -25.97 6.36
CA ALA A 350 -7.70 -26.30 6.59
C ALA A 350 -7.43 -27.82 6.72
N LYS A 351 -8.45 -28.61 7.11
CA LYS A 351 -8.31 -30.07 7.22
C LYS A 351 -8.10 -30.74 5.86
N GLU A 352 -8.64 -30.16 4.78
CA GLU A 352 -8.58 -30.75 3.44
C GLU A 352 -7.60 -30.01 2.51
N PHE A 353 -7.45 -28.70 2.70
CA PHE A 353 -6.70 -27.82 1.80
C PHE A 353 -5.49 -27.15 2.45
N SER A 354 -5.04 -27.64 3.61
CA SER A 354 -3.76 -27.18 4.16
C SER A 354 -2.63 -27.45 3.18
N PHE A 355 -1.70 -26.52 3.04
CA PHE A 355 -0.53 -26.69 2.17
C PHE A 355 0.72 -26.07 2.78
N GLN A 356 1.88 -26.49 2.27
CA GLN A 356 3.18 -25.92 2.61
C GLN A 356 3.91 -25.52 1.33
N THR A 357 4.69 -24.45 1.42
CA THR A 357 5.55 -23.98 0.33
C THR A 357 7.00 -23.88 0.79
N GLU A 358 7.93 -24.06 -0.13
CA GLU A 358 9.34 -23.75 0.04
C GLU A 358 9.74 -22.73 -1.05
N GLU A 359 10.51 -21.71 -0.68
CA GLU A 359 10.93 -20.66 -1.62
C GLU A 359 12.07 -21.17 -2.50
N THR A 360 11.98 -20.93 -3.81
CA THR A 360 12.98 -21.35 -4.80
C THR A 360 13.40 -20.17 -5.67
N SER A 361 14.43 -20.36 -6.51
CA SER A 361 14.80 -19.35 -7.52
C SER A 361 13.68 -19.04 -8.53
N TRP A 362 12.63 -19.87 -8.59
CA TRP A 362 11.45 -19.71 -9.45
C TRP A 362 10.20 -19.24 -8.69
N GLY A 363 10.34 -18.88 -7.40
CA GLY A 363 9.23 -18.49 -6.53
C GLY A 363 8.74 -19.62 -5.61
N PRO A 364 7.55 -19.47 -5.01
CA PRO A 364 7.03 -20.41 -4.02
C PRO A 364 6.64 -21.75 -4.68
N MET A 365 7.31 -22.82 -4.27
CA MET A 365 7.01 -24.18 -4.72
C MET A 365 6.17 -24.89 -3.66
N VAL A 366 5.01 -25.45 -4.05
CA VAL A 366 4.17 -26.23 -3.13
C VAL A 366 4.82 -27.59 -2.87
N THR A 367 5.17 -27.86 -1.62
CA THR A 367 5.87 -29.08 -1.22
C THR A 367 4.96 -30.10 -0.55
N SER A 368 3.83 -29.66 0.03
CA SER A 368 2.86 -30.52 0.70
C SER A 368 1.45 -29.98 0.55
N ILE A 369 0.46 -30.87 0.43
CA ILE A 369 -0.97 -30.54 0.52
C ILE A 369 -1.63 -31.64 1.35
N ASN A 370 -2.51 -31.26 2.29
CA ASN A 370 -3.16 -32.15 3.23
C ASN A 370 -2.16 -33.05 3.98
N GLY A 371 -1.02 -32.48 4.37
CA GLY A 371 0.06 -33.19 5.07
C GLY A 371 0.88 -34.17 4.21
N LEU A 372 0.51 -34.41 2.95
CA LEU A 372 1.25 -35.31 2.05
C LEU A 372 2.35 -34.55 1.30
N LYS A 373 3.60 -34.79 1.71
CA LYS A 373 4.80 -34.15 1.13
C LYS A 373 5.29 -34.88 -0.13
N GLY A 374 5.73 -34.13 -1.13
CA GLY A 374 6.51 -34.67 -2.25
C GLY A 374 7.90 -35.16 -1.81
N SER A 375 8.48 -36.10 -2.54
CA SER A 375 9.75 -36.73 -2.21
C SER A 375 10.65 -36.86 -3.43
N THR A 376 11.88 -36.36 -3.32
CA THR A 376 12.91 -36.51 -4.36
C THR A 376 13.34 -37.96 -4.52
N ASN A 377 13.42 -38.71 -3.42
CA ASN A 377 13.81 -40.13 -3.45
C ASN A 377 12.75 -41.00 -4.11
N GLU A 378 11.47 -40.70 -3.86
CA GLU A 378 10.34 -41.44 -4.43
C GLU A 378 9.86 -40.86 -5.77
N LYS A 379 10.51 -39.77 -6.22
CA LYS A 379 10.16 -38.97 -7.39
C LYS A 379 8.69 -38.56 -7.42
N THR A 380 8.18 -38.07 -6.29
CA THR A 380 6.80 -37.62 -6.13
C THR A 380 6.72 -36.10 -5.95
N TYR A 381 5.67 -35.48 -6.48
CA TYR A 381 5.44 -34.04 -6.39
C TYR A 381 3.97 -33.68 -6.57
N TRP A 382 3.62 -32.42 -6.26
CA TRP A 382 2.30 -31.86 -6.55
C TRP A 382 2.32 -31.16 -7.91
N GLN A 383 1.58 -31.71 -8.88
CA GLN A 383 1.40 -31.13 -10.19
C GLN A 383 0.12 -30.28 -10.22
N PHE A 384 0.19 -29.09 -10.80
CA PHE A 384 -0.98 -28.22 -11.00
C PHE A 384 -1.44 -28.25 -12.45
N LEU A 385 -2.76 -28.29 -12.65
CA LEU A 385 -3.41 -28.34 -13.95
C LEU A 385 -4.59 -27.36 -14.02
N SER A 386 -4.84 -26.85 -15.23
CA SER A 386 -6.11 -26.28 -15.64
C SER A 386 -6.95 -27.39 -16.29
N GLY A 387 -7.92 -27.92 -15.55
CA GLY A 387 -8.68 -29.11 -15.90
C GLY A 387 -7.78 -30.35 -16.03
N LYS A 388 -7.33 -30.64 -17.26
CA LYS A 388 -6.43 -31.76 -17.58
C LYS A 388 -5.08 -31.32 -18.14
N THR A 389 -4.87 -30.02 -18.32
CA THR A 389 -3.68 -29.46 -18.95
C THR A 389 -2.72 -28.98 -17.87
N PRO A 390 -1.47 -29.49 -17.81
CA PRO A 390 -0.47 -28.99 -16.86
C PRO A 390 -0.24 -27.49 -17.02
N LEU A 391 -0.09 -26.78 -15.90
CA LEU A 391 0.24 -25.36 -15.92
C LEU A 391 1.69 -25.14 -16.34
N GLU A 392 1.94 -24.07 -17.09
CA GLU A 392 3.28 -23.63 -17.50
C GLU A 392 3.92 -22.65 -16.51
N GLN A 393 3.20 -22.26 -15.46
CA GLN A 393 3.63 -21.30 -14.45
C GLN A 393 3.42 -21.87 -13.04
N GLY A 394 4.26 -21.44 -12.09
CA GLY A 394 4.12 -21.79 -10.68
C GLY A 394 2.93 -21.09 -10.00
N VAL A 395 2.58 -21.53 -8.79
CA VAL A 395 1.43 -21.00 -8.05
C VAL A 395 1.56 -19.49 -7.72
N GLY A 396 2.79 -18.99 -7.61
CA GLY A 396 3.07 -17.57 -7.37
C GLY A 396 2.88 -16.66 -8.59
N SER A 397 2.75 -17.22 -9.80
CA SER A 397 2.68 -16.45 -11.05
C SER A 397 1.42 -16.71 -11.86
N TYR A 398 0.92 -17.95 -11.87
CA TYR A 398 -0.27 -18.32 -12.63
C TYR A 398 -1.49 -17.55 -12.13
N LYS A 399 -2.24 -16.92 -13.04
CA LYS A 399 -3.50 -16.22 -12.73
C LYS A 399 -4.68 -17.02 -13.27
N PRO A 400 -5.46 -17.68 -12.40
CA PRO A 400 -6.67 -18.37 -12.82
C PRO A 400 -7.70 -17.41 -13.42
N ARG A 401 -8.56 -17.93 -14.30
CA ARG A 401 -9.70 -17.24 -14.90
C ARG A 401 -11.00 -17.57 -14.17
N ASP A 402 -12.02 -16.76 -14.39
CA ASP A 402 -13.34 -16.98 -13.79
C ASP A 402 -13.94 -18.32 -14.24
N ASN A 403 -14.44 -19.06 -13.26
CA ASN A 403 -14.93 -20.44 -13.33
C ASN A 403 -13.90 -21.48 -13.80
N GLU A 404 -12.60 -21.17 -13.74
CA GLU A 404 -11.55 -22.14 -14.07
C GLU A 404 -11.48 -23.28 -13.05
N LEU A 405 -11.27 -24.51 -13.55
CA LEU A 405 -11.01 -25.68 -12.73
C LEU A 405 -9.50 -25.86 -12.57
N ILE A 406 -8.99 -25.61 -11.37
CA ILE A 406 -7.62 -25.91 -11.00
C ILE A 406 -7.56 -27.25 -10.26
N VAL A 407 -6.65 -28.12 -10.70
CA VAL A 407 -6.41 -29.43 -10.09
C VAL A 407 -4.98 -29.49 -9.58
N ALA A 408 -4.79 -29.75 -8.29
CA ALA A 408 -3.53 -30.18 -7.71
C ALA A 408 -3.54 -31.70 -7.57
N ILE A 409 -2.71 -32.41 -8.33
CA ILE A 409 -2.65 -33.88 -8.32
C ILE A 409 -1.27 -34.37 -7.90
N PHE A 410 -1.25 -35.27 -6.91
CA PHE A 410 -0.04 -35.91 -6.45
C PHE A 410 0.45 -36.92 -7.49
N SER A 411 1.64 -36.67 -8.04
CA SER A 411 2.14 -37.31 -9.26
C SER A 411 3.59 -37.76 -9.11
N ARG A 412 4.10 -38.49 -10.12
CA ARG A 412 5.52 -38.85 -10.25
C ARG A 412 6.18 -38.14 -11.43
N TYR A 413 7.50 -37.97 -11.36
CA TYR A 413 8.36 -37.49 -12.45
C TYR A 413 9.51 -38.44 -12.78
#